data_AF-A0A966JHT4-F1
#
_entry.id   AF-A0A966JHT4-F1
#
_cell.length_a   1.000
_cell.length_b   1.000
_cell.length_c   1.000
_cell.angle_alpha   90.00
_cell.angle_beta   90.00
_cell.angle_gamma   90.00
#
_symmetry.space_group_name_H-M   'P 1'
#
loop_
_entity.id
_entity.type
_entity.pdbx_description
1 polymer ?
#
loop_
_entity_poly.entity_id
_entity_poly.type
_entity_poly.pdbx_seq_one_letter_code
_entity_poly.pdbx_strand_id
1 'polypeptide(L)' 'KKVTLPASNFYALEVSRALGLGDAGALRAGLAPYSTRDDVDRLIAGLKELIA' A
#
# COMPACT_ATOMS: atom_id res chain seq x y z
N LYS A 1 -15.02 -1.80 -6.17
CA LYS A 1 -14.41 -0.43 -6.12
C LYS A 1 -12.90 -0.57 -6.38
N LYS A 2 -12.28 0.17 -7.32
CA LYS A 2 -10.84 0.03 -7.65
C LYS A 2 -9.97 0.96 -6.81
N VAL A 3 -9.02 0.42 -6.03
CA VAL A 3 -8.02 1.18 -5.23
C VAL A 3 -6.70 1.25 -5.98
N THR A 4 -6.01 2.39 -5.96
CA THR A 4 -4.73 2.57 -6.65
C THR A 4 -3.58 2.08 -5.77
N LEU A 5 -3.08 0.90 -6.08
CA LEU A 5 -1.90 0.29 -5.45
C LEU A 5 -0.93 -0.11 -6.58
N PRO A 6 0.25 0.52 -6.72
CA PRO A 6 1.23 0.07 -7.69
C PRO A 6 1.68 -1.36 -7.39
N ALA A 7 1.55 -2.25 -8.37
CA ALA A 7 1.97 -3.64 -8.25
C ALA A 7 3.49 -3.78 -8.42
N SER A 8 4.10 -4.66 -7.62
CA SER A 8 5.50 -5.11 -7.72
C SER A 8 6.60 -4.16 -7.23
N ASN A 9 7.84 -4.69 -7.17
CA ASN A 9 9.00 -4.16 -6.45
C ASN A 9 9.95 -3.31 -7.32
N PHE A 10 9.45 -2.67 -8.38
CA PHE A 10 10.32 -2.26 -9.49
C PHE A 10 11.47 -1.30 -9.12
N TYR A 11 11.48 -0.65 -7.93
CA TYR A 11 12.61 0.18 -7.43
C TYR A 11 12.77 0.28 -5.89
N ALA A 12 12.32 -0.70 -5.10
CA ALA A 12 12.23 -0.52 -3.63
C ALA A 12 12.97 -1.57 -2.78
N LEU A 13 13.79 -2.45 -3.37
CA LEU A 13 14.40 -3.57 -2.65
C LEU A 13 15.40 -3.09 -1.57
N GLU A 14 16.27 -2.14 -1.93
CA GLU A 14 17.28 -1.56 -1.03
C GLU A 14 16.61 -0.83 0.14
N VAL A 15 15.56 -0.05 -0.14
CA VAL A 15 14.76 0.63 0.89
C VAL A 15 14.04 -0.38 1.78
N SER A 16 13.46 -1.42 1.20
CA SER A 16 12.79 -2.49 1.96
C SER A 16 13.75 -3.20 2.93
N ARG A 17 14.99 -3.43 2.51
CA ARG A 17 16.05 -3.98 3.36
C ARG A 17 16.48 -2.99 4.44
N ALA A 18 16.69 -1.73 4.09
CA ALA A 18 17.07 -0.68 5.05
C ALA A 18 16.00 -0.46 6.14
N LEU A 19 14.72 -0.64 5.79
CA LEU A 19 13.59 -0.56 6.72
C LEU A 19 13.34 -1.86 7.50
N GLY A 20 14.09 -2.93 7.24
CA GLY A 20 13.96 -4.19 7.96
C GLY A 20 12.64 -4.94 7.72
N LEU A 21 12.01 -4.75 6.55
CA LEU A 21 10.68 -5.32 6.24
C LEU A 21 10.70 -6.83 5.91
N GLY A 22 11.89 -7.44 5.85
CA GLY A 22 12.07 -8.85 5.52
C GLY A 22 11.63 -9.22 4.11
N ASP A 23 11.51 -10.52 3.84
CA ASP A 23 11.21 -11.06 2.51
C ASP A 23 9.76 -10.80 2.06
N ALA A 24 8.84 -10.59 3.01
CA ALA A 24 7.46 -10.24 2.73
C ALA A 24 7.30 -8.79 2.22
N GLY A 25 8.22 -7.89 2.61
CA GLY A 25 8.18 -6.48 2.23
C GLY A 25 6.98 -5.72 2.82
N ALA A 26 6.48 -4.73 2.09
CA ALA A 26 5.32 -3.94 2.50
C ALA A 26 4.41 -3.56 1.32
N LEU A 27 3.14 -3.30 1.65
CA LEU A 27 2.19 -2.69 0.73
C LEU A 27 2.47 -1.19 0.60
N ARG A 28 2.46 -0.67 -0.63
CA ARG A 28 2.64 0.76 -0.91
C ARG A 28 1.34 1.33 -1.46
N ALA A 29 0.85 2.41 -0.85
CA ALA A 29 -0.28 3.19 -1.32
C ALA A 29 0.19 4.62 -1.64
N GLY A 30 0.00 5.08 -2.87
CA GLY A 30 0.33 6.46 -3.24
C GLY A 30 -0.67 7.42 -2.61
N LEU A 31 -0.23 8.55 -2.05
CA LEU A 31 -1.10 9.46 -1.30
C LEU A 31 -2.03 10.32 -2.19
N ALA A 32 -1.58 10.69 -3.39
CA ALA A 32 -2.30 11.57 -4.32
C ALA A 32 -3.80 11.21 -4.57
N PRO A 33 -4.20 9.93 -4.74
CA PRO A 33 -5.61 9.56 -4.92
C PRO A 33 -6.47 9.57 -3.64
N TYR A 34 -5.91 9.92 -2.48
CA TYR A 34 -6.63 9.93 -1.19
C TYR A 34 -6.73 11.34 -0.61
N SER A 35 -7.51 12.19 -1.27
CA SER A 35 -7.67 13.62 -0.88
C SER A 35 -8.94 13.90 -0.07
N THR A 36 -9.84 12.92 0.04
CA THR A 36 -11.08 13.02 0.82
C THR A 36 -11.16 11.94 1.90
N ARG A 37 -12.02 12.16 2.89
CA ARG A 37 -12.29 11.15 3.93
C ARG A 37 -12.82 9.85 3.33
N ASP A 38 -13.71 9.94 2.34
CA ASP A 38 -14.26 8.78 1.64
C ASP A 38 -13.19 7.96 0.90
N ASP A 39 -12.19 8.63 0.32
CA ASP A 39 -11.06 7.95 -0.31
C ASP A 39 -10.22 7.18 0.71
N VAL A 40 -9.98 7.77 1.88
CA VAL A 40 -9.25 7.13 2.98
C VAL A 40 -10.04 5.95 3.55
N ASP A 41 -11.34 6.12 3.79
CA ASP A 41 -12.21 5.07 4.30
C ASP A 41 -12.24 3.86 3.34
N ARG A 42 -12.20 4.13 2.03
CA ARG A 42 -12.11 3.10 0.99
C ARG A 42 -10.77 2.35 1.01
N LEU A 43 -9.65 3.03 1.26
CA LEU A 43 -8.35 2.37 1.44
C LEU A 43 -8.35 1.46 2.67
N ILE A 44 -8.87 1.95 3.79
CA ILE A 44 -8.95 1.20 5.05
C ILE A 44 -9.84 -0.05 4.88
N ALA A 45 -10.98 0.08 4.20
CA ALA A 45 -11.86 -1.05 3.91
C ALA A 45 -11.13 -2.14 3.09
N GLY A 46 -10.44 -1.75 2.02
CA GLY A 46 -9.66 -2.69 1.21
C GLY A 46 -8.52 -3.36 1.98
N LEU A 47 -7.86 -2.65 2.91
CA LEU A 47 -6.83 -3.24 3.77
C LEU A 47 -7.43 -4.27 4.74
N LYS A 48 -8.61 -3.99 5.31
CA LYS A 48 -9.33 -4.94 6.18
C LYS A 48 -9.70 -6.22 5.44
N GLU A 49 -10.13 -6.11 4.19
CA GLU A 49 -10.42 -7.28 3.33
C GLU A 49 -9.15 -8.10 3.03
N LEU A 50 -7.99 -7.47 2.92
CA LEU A 50 -6.72 -8.14 2.63
C LEU A 50 -6.15 -8.93 3.82
N ILE A 51 -6.41 -8.48 5.05
CA ILE A 51 -5.87 -9.09 6.28
C ILE A 51 -6.85 -10.01 7.01
N ALA A 52 -8.09 -10.11 6.51
CA ALA A 52 -9.09 -11.07 7.00
C ALA A 52 -8.76 -12.48 6.52
#